data_AF-A0A6C0I8Z8-F1
#
_entry.id   AF-A0A6C0I8Z8-F1
#
_cell.length_a   1.000
_cell.length_b   1.000
_cell.length_c   1.000
_cell.angle_alpha   90.00
_cell.angle_beta   90.00
_cell.angle_gamma   90.00
#
_symmetry.space_group_name_H-M   'P 1'
#
loop_
_entity.id
_entity.type
_entity.pdbx_description
1 polymer ?
#
loop_
_entity_poly.entity_id
_entity_poly.type
_entity_poly.pdbx_seq_one_letter_code
_entity_poly.pdbx_strand_id
1 'polypeptide(L)'
;MSSRFGSGYSRANLGKSWVLRRVNNSSIFQLPTIPSTIPNAKQNEYCGPCCDTTQTSLHEARAIVLQCMDFRLRDNTACHLNLLGYKNEYDECICAGCSLGYNELLPYSGWSRFIDEHILLAYKLHNINEIKIIDHMKCGAYKSYYGPITDIQEYKFHYKNLKKCADRLWLKFNPINGAVLKIPGLKIMTYILSIDASKMENVYNKSE
;
A
#
# COMPACT_ATOMS: atom_id res chain seq x y z
N MET A 1 -30.09 -45.66 43.45
CA MET A 1 -28.64 -45.38 43.45
C MET A 1 -28.37 -44.44 42.28
N SER A 2 -28.44 -43.10 42.40
CA SER A 2 -27.42 -42.14 42.91
C SER A 2 -26.02 -42.40 42.32
N SER A 3 -25.38 -41.50 41.56
CA SER A 3 -25.00 -40.10 41.85
C SER A 3 -24.61 -39.36 40.55
N ARG A 4 -25.01 -38.09 40.30
CA ARG A 4 -24.26 -36.79 40.45
C ARG A 4 -22.80 -36.86 39.94
N PHE A 5 -22.31 -36.03 39.01
CA PHE A 5 -22.21 -34.54 38.90
C PHE A 5 -22.33 -34.12 37.42
N GLY A 6 -22.64 -32.92 36.94
CA GLY A 6 -22.76 -31.56 37.47
C GLY A 6 -22.58 -30.60 36.27
N SER A 7 -23.63 -29.88 35.89
CA SER A 7 -23.69 -28.98 34.73
C SER A 7 -22.90 -27.69 34.94
N GLY A 8 -22.23 -27.19 33.89
CA GLY A 8 -21.63 -25.86 33.92
C GLY A 8 -21.03 -25.38 32.59
N TYR A 9 -21.86 -25.03 31.61
CA TYR A 9 -21.49 -24.02 30.62
C TYR A 9 -22.56 -22.93 30.63
N SER A 10 -22.23 -21.86 31.35
CA SER A 10 -23.04 -20.66 31.45
C SER A 10 -23.07 -19.93 30.10
N ARG A 11 -24.27 -19.67 29.59
CA ARG A 11 -24.52 -18.70 28.52
C ARG A 11 -24.23 -17.30 29.07
N ALA A 12 -23.10 -16.72 28.69
CA ALA A 12 -22.86 -15.30 28.90
C ALA A 12 -23.71 -14.48 27.94
N ASN A 13 -24.86 -14.05 28.44
CA ASN A 13 -25.75 -13.09 27.82
C ASN A 13 -25.34 -11.70 28.34
N LEU A 14 -24.66 -10.88 27.54
CA LEU A 14 -24.57 -9.43 27.81
C LEU A 14 -24.43 -8.67 26.49
N GLY A 15 -25.58 -8.26 25.96
CA GLY A 15 -25.67 -7.12 25.08
C GLY A 15 -25.04 -5.90 25.78
N LYS A 16 -24.04 -5.31 25.14
CA LYS A 16 -23.62 -3.94 25.43
C LYS A 16 -23.53 -3.22 24.10
N SER A 17 -24.57 -2.45 23.83
CA SER A 17 -24.55 -1.31 22.91
C SER A 17 -23.25 -0.55 23.08
N TRP A 18 -22.50 -0.38 21.97
CA TRP A 18 -21.41 0.58 21.92
C TRP A 18 -22.02 1.98 21.88
N VAL A 19 -22.47 2.44 23.05
CA VAL A 19 -22.74 3.86 23.27
C VAL A 19 -21.40 4.56 23.13
N LEU A 20 -21.21 5.26 22.01
CA LEU A 20 -20.15 6.26 21.86
C LEU A 20 -20.32 7.25 23.01
N ARG A 21 -19.48 7.10 24.06
CA ARG A 21 -19.32 8.14 25.06
C ARG A 21 -18.69 9.32 24.32
N ARG A 22 -19.51 10.33 24.00
CA ARG A 22 -19.01 11.66 23.69
C ARG A 22 -18.26 12.14 24.92
N VAL A 23 -16.94 12.12 24.84
CA VAL A 23 -16.09 12.82 25.80
C VAL A 23 -16.20 14.29 25.43
N ASN A 24 -17.07 15.02 26.12
CA ASN A 24 -17.03 16.48 26.12
C ASN A 24 -15.79 16.89 26.89
N ASN A 25 -14.66 16.98 26.22
CA ASN A 25 -13.48 17.65 26.77
C ASN A 25 -13.31 18.97 26.03
N SER A 26 -13.80 20.05 26.65
CA SER A 26 -13.55 21.44 26.24
C SER A 26 -12.13 21.91 26.57
N SER A 27 -11.22 20.99 26.91
CA SER A 27 -9.79 21.28 26.95
C SER A 27 -9.27 21.35 25.51
N ILE A 28 -9.11 22.57 25.01
CA ILE A 28 -8.30 22.88 23.84
C ILE A 28 -6.98 22.12 23.99
N PHE A 29 -6.74 21.14 23.13
CA PHE A 29 -5.41 20.53 22.99
C PHE A 29 -4.51 21.64 22.45
N GLN A 30 -3.81 22.34 23.34
CA GLN A 30 -2.72 23.22 22.93
C GLN A 30 -1.65 22.33 22.33
N LEU A 31 -1.53 22.37 21.01
CA LEU A 31 -0.37 21.84 20.32
C LEU A 31 0.87 22.51 20.95
N PRO A 32 1.92 21.75 21.28
CA PRO A 32 3.16 22.34 21.77
C PRO A 32 3.64 23.38 20.75
N THR A 33 4.03 24.56 21.26
CA THR A 33 4.58 25.62 20.43
C THR A 33 5.85 25.10 19.75
N ILE A 34 5.82 24.99 18.43
CA ILE A 34 7.00 24.66 17.62
C ILE A 34 8.00 25.80 17.84
N PRO A 35 9.23 25.53 18.31
CA PRO A 35 10.26 26.55 18.42
C PRO A 35 10.45 27.26 17.08
N SER A 36 10.46 28.60 17.08
CA SER A 36 10.61 29.44 15.89
C SER A 36 11.99 29.35 15.23
N THR A 37 12.90 28.59 15.83
CA THR A 37 14.22 28.32 15.27
C THR A 37 14.36 26.82 15.11
N ILE A 38 14.30 26.34 13.87
CA ILE A 38 14.84 25.03 13.50
C ILE A 38 16.29 25.06 14.00
N PRO A 39 16.70 24.19 14.94
CA PRO A 39 18.10 24.13 15.36
C PRO A 39 18.94 24.00 14.11
N ASN A 40 19.97 24.85 13.95
CA ASN A 40 20.95 24.73 12.86
C ASN A 40 21.35 23.26 12.76
N ALA A 41 20.76 22.55 11.78
CA ALA A 41 21.07 21.17 11.53
C ALA A 41 22.56 21.15 11.28
N LYS A 42 23.32 20.44 12.12
CA LYS A 42 24.76 20.27 11.92
C LYS A 42 24.93 19.86 10.47
N GLN A 43 25.68 20.65 9.71
CA GLN A 43 25.78 20.55 8.25
C GLN A 43 26.35 19.22 7.72
N ASN A 44 26.63 18.23 8.56
CA ASN A 44 27.07 16.91 8.14
C ASN A 44 26.51 15.82 9.07
N GLU A 45 25.46 15.14 8.63
CA GLU A 45 25.27 13.69 8.82
C GLU A 45 24.28 13.09 7.80
N TYR A 46 24.02 13.81 6.70
CA TYR A 46 23.39 13.23 5.51
C TYR A 46 24.48 12.55 4.67
N CYS A 47 24.22 11.36 4.12
CA CYS A 47 25.07 10.75 3.10
C CYS A 47 25.19 11.73 1.93
N GLY A 48 26.25 12.53 1.87
CA GLY A 48 26.48 13.53 0.81
C GLY A 48 26.37 12.97 -0.62
N PRO A 49 26.75 11.70 -0.89
CA PRO A 49 26.48 11.06 -2.18
C PRO A 49 25.01 10.68 -2.44
N CYS A 50 24.20 10.53 -1.38
CA CYS A 50 22.80 10.15 -1.45
C CYS A 50 21.85 11.37 -1.42
N CYS A 51 22.37 12.57 -1.10
CA CYS A 51 21.55 13.77 -1.03
C CYS A 51 21.26 14.29 -2.44
N ASP A 52 20.01 14.13 -2.87
CA ASP A 52 19.50 14.79 -4.05
C ASP A 52 18.64 15.98 -3.58
N THR A 53 19.29 17.15 -3.49
CA THR A 53 18.61 18.39 -3.05
C THR A 53 17.79 19.04 -4.15
N THR A 54 17.81 18.50 -5.37
CA THR A 54 17.00 19.04 -6.48
C THR A 54 15.50 18.85 -6.24
N GLN A 55 15.13 18.02 -5.26
CA GLN A 55 13.75 17.65 -4.94
C GLN A 55 12.98 18.70 -4.14
N THR A 56 13.67 19.67 -3.51
CA THR A 56 13.04 20.54 -2.49
C THR A 56 11.93 21.44 -3.01
N SER A 57 11.85 21.65 -4.33
CA SER A 57 10.82 22.44 -5.00
C SER A 57 9.88 21.60 -5.87
N LEU A 58 9.95 20.27 -5.80
CA LEU A 58 9.03 19.40 -6.53
C LEU A 58 7.65 19.41 -5.85
N HIS A 59 6.62 19.53 -6.67
CA HIS A 59 5.22 19.53 -6.23
C HIS A 59 4.34 18.56 -7.03
N GLU A 60 4.92 17.86 -8.00
CA GLU A 60 4.25 16.88 -8.84
C GLU A 60 5.01 15.56 -8.80
N ALA A 61 4.30 14.47 -9.09
CA ALA A 61 4.84 13.14 -9.27
C ALA A 61 4.12 12.49 -10.46
N ARG A 62 4.85 11.70 -11.25
CA ARG A 62 4.26 10.98 -12.38
C ARG A 62 3.39 9.81 -11.92
N ALA A 63 3.81 9.09 -10.89
CA ALA A 63 3.21 7.83 -10.48
C ALA A 63 2.94 7.71 -8.98
N ILE A 64 2.07 6.77 -8.60
CA ILE A 64 2.11 6.12 -7.30
C ILE A 64 2.49 4.65 -7.46
N VAL A 65 3.45 4.21 -6.65
CA VAL A 65 3.92 2.82 -6.60
C VAL A 65 3.28 2.13 -5.41
N LEU A 66 2.57 1.04 -5.68
CA LEU A 66 2.05 0.10 -4.70
C LEU A 66 3.00 -1.10 -4.68
N GLN A 67 3.55 -1.44 -3.52
CA GLN A 67 4.42 -2.61 -3.40
C GLN A 67 4.33 -3.35 -2.07
N CYS A 68 4.92 -4.55 -2.04
CA CYS A 68 5.03 -5.36 -0.84
C CYS A 68 5.92 -4.68 0.22
N MET A 69 5.64 -4.91 1.50
CA MET A 69 6.48 -4.48 2.63
C MET A 69 7.79 -5.27 2.80
N ASP A 70 8.15 -6.13 1.85
CA ASP A 70 9.30 -7.01 1.98
C ASP A 70 10.61 -6.23 1.98
N PHE A 71 11.29 -6.23 3.13
CA PHE A 71 12.49 -5.42 3.37
C PHE A 71 13.66 -5.78 2.44
N ARG A 72 13.65 -6.98 1.84
CA ARG A 72 14.73 -7.47 0.97
C ARG A 72 14.81 -6.71 -0.36
N LEU A 73 13.77 -5.96 -0.71
CA LEU A 73 13.60 -5.42 -2.07
C LEU A 73 13.60 -3.88 -2.11
N ARG A 74 13.74 -3.19 -0.99
CA ARG A 74 13.58 -1.72 -0.89
C ARG A 74 14.46 -0.97 -1.88
N ASP A 75 15.77 -1.15 -1.78
CA ASP A 75 16.74 -0.43 -2.61
C ASP A 75 16.70 -0.92 -4.06
N ASN A 76 16.52 -2.22 -4.26
CA ASN A 76 16.50 -2.80 -5.61
C ASN A 76 15.25 -2.34 -6.39
N THR A 77 14.08 -2.25 -5.75
CA THR A 77 12.88 -1.69 -6.38
C THR A 77 13.11 -0.22 -6.75
N ALA A 78 13.72 0.57 -5.86
CA ALA A 78 14.06 1.96 -6.17
C ALA A 78 15.05 2.06 -7.35
N CYS A 79 16.06 1.19 -7.41
CA CYS A 79 17.00 1.11 -8.53
C CYS A 79 16.29 0.79 -9.86
N HIS A 80 15.40 -0.20 -9.89
CA HIS A 80 14.62 -0.52 -11.08
C HIS A 80 13.73 0.64 -11.51
N LEU A 81 13.06 1.31 -10.57
CA LEU A 81 12.24 2.48 -10.86
C LEU A 81 13.10 3.65 -11.39
N ASN A 82 14.29 3.87 -10.84
CA ASN A 82 15.23 4.88 -11.34
C ASN A 82 15.66 4.57 -12.78
N LEU A 83 15.95 3.30 -13.11
CA LEU A 83 16.27 2.87 -14.49
C LEU A 83 15.09 3.08 -15.46
N LEU A 84 13.86 3.01 -14.96
CA LEU A 84 12.65 3.35 -15.70
C LEU A 84 12.36 4.87 -15.72
N GLY A 85 13.27 5.70 -15.20
CA GLY A 85 13.15 7.15 -15.18
C GLY A 85 12.18 7.68 -14.13
N TYR A 86 11.91 6.93 -13.06
CA TYR A 86 11.04 7.36 -11.95
C TYR A 86 11.84 7.94 -10.77
N LYS A 87 13.10 8.33 -10.95
CA LYS A 87 13.86 8.94 -9.85
C LYS A 87 13.16 10.22 -9.39
N ASN A 88 12.66 10.22 -8.14
CA ASN A 88 11.92 11.34 -7.52
C ASN A 88 10.59 11.70 -8.22
N GLU A 89 10.04 10.79 -9.01
CA GLU A 89 8.84 11.02 -9.84
C GLU A 89 7.69 10.09 -9.42
N TYR A 90 7.70 9.61 -8.18
CA TYR A 90 6.62 8.78 -7.65
C TYR A 90 6.39 8.93 -6.14
N ASP A 91 5.13 8.83 -5.76
CA ASP A 91 4.70 8.52 -4.40
C ASP A 91 4.74 7.00 -4.15
N GLU A 92 4.83 6.60 -2.89
CA GLU A 92 4.88 5.18 -2.54
C GLU A 92 3.86 4.80 -1.45
N CYS A 93 3.20 3.67 -1.67
CA CYS A 93 2.32 3.05 -0.70
C CYS A 93 2.68 1.56 -0.54
N ILE A 94 2.82 1.13 0.71
CA ILE A 94 3.34 -0.20 1.05
C ILE A 94 2.27 -0.99 1.80
N CYS A 95 2.00 -2.21 1.36
CA CYS A 95 1.17 -3.17 2.11
C CYS A 95 1.58 -4.63 1.84
N ALA A 96 1.32 -5.54 2.77
CA ALA A 96 1.78 -6.93 2.65
C ALA A 96 1.20 -7.65 1.41
N GLY A 97 2.06 -8.14 0.51
CA GLY A 97 1.62 -8.81 -0.71
C GLY A 97 0.87 -7.91 -1.69
N CYS A 98 0.90 -6.58 -1.52
CA CYS A 98 0.37 -5.55 -2.42
C CYS A 98 -0.97 -5.91 -3.07
N SER A 99 -0.93 -6.50 -4.27
CA SER A 99 -2.11 -6.87 -5.04
C SER A 99 -3.01 -7.87 -4.30
N LEU A 100 -2.44 -8.81 -3.53
CA LEU A 100 -3.17 -9.76 -2.70
C LEU A 100 -3.96 -9.03 -1.60
N GLY A 101 -3.29 -8.06 -0.97
CA GLY A 101 -3.82 -7.23 0.07
C GLY A 101 -4.94 -6.30 -0.41
N TYR A 102 -4.70 -5.57 -1.49
CA TYR A 102 -5.72 -4.75 -2.15
C TYR A 102 -6.92 -5.58 -2.62
N ASN A 103 -6.67 -6.81 -3.04
CA ASN A 103 -7.73 -7.74 -3.43
C ASN A 103 -8.57 -8.27 -2.26
N GLU A 104 -8.25 -7.87 -1.01
CA GLU A 104 -8.95 -8.27 0.21
C GLU A 104 -8.94 -9.78 0.43
N LEU A 105 -7.84 -10.44 0.04
CA LEU A 105 -7.66 -11.87 0.22
C LEU A 105 -7.01 -12.21 1.57
N LEU A 106 -6.33 -11.25 2.19
CA LEU A 106 -5.77 -11.42 3.53
C LEU A 106 -6.85 -11.19 4.60
N PRO A 107 -6.70 -11.76 5.82
CA PRO A 107 -7.71 -11.66 6.88
C PRO A 107 -7.90 -10.23 7.42
N TYR A 108 -7.08 -9.27 6.97
CA TYR A 108 -7.15 -7.87 7.36
C TYR A 108 -8.06 -7.11 6.39
N SER A 109 -9.11 -6.48 6.92
CA SER A 109 -10.02 -5.63 6.13
C SER A 109 -9.49 -4.21 5.97
N GLY A 110 -9.88 -3.54 4.88
CA GLY A 110 -9.72 -2.09 4.71
C GLY A 110 -8.50 -1.65 3.91
N TRP A 111 -7.65 -2.56 3.44
CA TRP A 111 -6.47 -2.19 2.64
C TRP A 111 -6.83 -1.65 1.25
N SER A 112 -7.91 -2.16 0.65
CA SER A 112 -8.46 -1.61 -0.59
C SER A 112 -8.80 -0.12 -0.41
N ARG A 113 -9.53 0.21 0.65
CA ARG A 113 -9.90 1.58 1.02
C ARG A 113 -8.68 2.45 1.33
N PHE A 114 -7.74 1.93 2.13
CA PHE A 114 -6.49 2.64 2.45
C PHE A 114 -5.72 3.02 1.18
N ILE A 115 -5.57 2.07 0.24
CA ILE A 115 -4.91 2.31 -1.04
C ILE A 115 -5.71 3.28 -1.91
N ASP A 116 -7.03 3.11 -2.00
CA ASP A 116 -7.90 4.02 -2.76
C ASP A 116 -7.75 5.47 -2.27
N GLU A 117 -7.75 5.68 -0.95
CA GLU A 117 -7.57 6.99 -0.33
C GLU A 117 -6.17 7.57 -0.60
N HIS A 118 -5.12 6.73 -0.61
CA HIS A 118 -3.76 7.17 -0.96
C HIS A 118 -3.62 7.57 -2.43
N ILE A 119 -4.19 6.80 -3.36
CA ILE A 119 -4.17 7.13 -4.79
C ILE A 119 -4.92 8.45 -5.01
N LEU A 120 -6.08 8.62 -4.38
CA LEU A 120 -6.85 9.86 -4.47
C LEU A 120 -6.07 11.06 -3.90
N LEU A 121 -5.35 10.87 -2.80
CA LEU A 121 -4.54 11.94 -2.20
C LEU A 121 -3.32 12.28 -3.06
N ALA A 122 -2.60 11.27 -3.57
CA ALA A 122 -1.50 11.45 -4.51
C ALA A 122 -1.93 12.21 -5.76
N TYR A 123 -3.11 11.89 -6.31
CA TYR A 123 -3.65 12.64 -7.45
C TYR A 123 -3.92 14.11 -7.09
N LYS A 124 -4.50 14.37 -5.92
CA LYS A 124 -4.84 15.74 -5.49
C LYS A 124 -3.62 16.58 -5.13
N LEU A 125 -2.59 15.98 -4.55
CA LEU A 125 -1.41 16.69 -4.09
C LEU A 125 -0.35 16.81 -5.17
N HIS A 126 -0.17 15.77 -5.98
CA HIS A 126 0.99 15.62 -6.87
C HIS A 126 0.60 15.32 -8.34
N ASN A 127 -0.68 15.39 -8.72
CA ASN A 127 -1.15 15.25 -10.10
C ASN A 127 -0.75 13.94 -10.82
N ILE A 128 -0.57 12.85 -10.08
CA ILE A 128 -0.20 11.55 -10.66
C ILE A 128 -1.20 11.08 -11.74
N ASN A 129 -0.70 10.42 -12.79
CA ASN A 129 -1.55 9.74 -13.78
C ASN A 129 -1.14 8.28 -14.01
N GLU A 130 -0.15 7.79 -13.27
CA GLU A 130 0.29 6.41 -13.36
C GLU A 130 0.15 5.68 -12.03
N ILE A 131 -0.31 4.43 -12.06
CA ILE A 131 -0.29 3.51 -10.93
C ILE A 131 0.60 2.33 -11.28
N LYS A 132 1.62 2.08 -10.46
CA LYS A 132 2.47 0.89 -10.59
C LYS A 132 2.18 -0.08 -9.46
N ILE A 133 2.05 -1.35 -9.78
CA ILE A 133 1.76 -2.41 -8.80
C ILE A 133 2.87 -3.44 -8.88
N ILE A 134 3.65 -3.59 -7.82
CA ILE A 134 4.84 -4.45 -7.79
C ILE A 134 4.64 -5.54 -6.76
N ASP A 135 4.45 -6.76 -7.26
CA ASP A 135 4.56 -7.98 -6.48
C ASP A 135 5.99 -8.56 -6.64
N HIS A 136 6.34 -9.55 -5.82
CA HIS A 136 7.63 -10.23 -5.92
C HIS A 136 7.51 -11.72 -5.62
N MET A 137 8.42 -12.51 -6.19
CA MET A 137 8.56 -13.93 -5.92
C MET A 137 9.02 -14.20 -4.48
N LYS A 138 8.71 -15.38 -3.94
CA LYS A 138 8.99 -15.79 -2.55
C LYS A 138 8.36 -14.85 -1.52
N CYS A 139 7.12 -14.44 -1.77
CA CYS A 139 6.37 -13.53 -0.92
C CYS A 139 5.75 -14.23 0.28
N GLY A 140 6.04 -13.73 1.49
CA GLY A 140 5.49 -14.27 2.73
C GLY A 140 3.97 -14.19 2.79
N ALA A 141 3.37 -13.11 2.29
CA ALA A 141 1.91 -12.94 2.28
C ALA A 141 1.21 -13.96 1.35
N TYR A 142 1.80 -14.21 0.17
CA TYR A 142 1.28 -15.22 -0.77
C TYR A 142 1.38 -16.63 -0.21
N LYS A 143 2.53 -16.99 0.36
CA LYS A 143 2.70 -18.28 1.05
C LYS A 143 1.74 -18.43 2.23
N SER A 144 1.49 -17.36 2.98
CA SER A 144 0.54 -17.38 4.10
C SER A 144 -0.90 -17.60 3.65
N TYR A 145 -1.31 -17.06 2.50
CA TYR A 145 -2.68 -17.15 2.00
C TYR A 145 -2.93 -18.44 1.21
N TYR A 146 -2.05 -18.79 0.28
CA TYR A 146 -2.21 -19.97 -0.59
C TYR A 146 -1.63 -21.26 -0.01
N GLY A 147 -0.88 -21.18 1.10
CA GLY A 147 -0.18 -22.32 1.68
C GLY A 147 1.10 -22.67 0.92
N PRO A 148 1.57 -23.94 1.03
CA PRO A 148 2.73 -24.42 0.27
C PRO A 148 2.44 -24.37 -1.24
N ILE A 149 3.20 -23.55 -1.95
CA ILE A 149 3.09 -23.34 -3.39
C ILE A 149 4.46 -23.47 -4.04
N THR A 150 4.49 -24.04 -5.24
CA THR A 150 5.68 -24.05 -6.11
C THR A 150 5.88 -22.66 -6.74
N ASP A 151 7.08 -22.39 -7.25
CA ASP A 151 7.40 -21.10 -7.87
C ASP A 151 6.53 -20.82 -9.10
N ILE A 152 6.19 -21.86 -9.87
CA ILE A 152 5.28 -21.76 -11.02
C ILE A 152 3.87 -21.38 -10.55
N GLN A 153 3.40 -21.94 -9.44
CA GLN A 153 2.08 -21.60 -8.87
C GLN A 153 2.08 -20.18 -8.30
N GLU A 154 3.12 -19.81 -7.54
CA GLU A 154 3.30 -18.47 -7.00
C GLU A 154 3.25 -17.42 -8.12
N TYR A 155 4.02 -17.60 -9.19
CA TYR A 155 4.00 -16.70 -10.35
C TYR A 155 2.60 -16.58 -10.96
N LYS A 156 1.88 -17.70 -11.16
CA LYS A 156 0.51 -17.69 -11.69
C LYS A 156 -0.46 -16.94 -10.76
N PHE A 157 -0.30 -17.08 -9.46
CA PHE A 157 -1.12 -16.36 -8.48
C PHE A 157 -0.81 -14.86 -8.50
N HIS A 158 0.47 -14.46 -8.56
CA HIS A 158 0.85 -13.06 -8.73
C HIS A 158 0.21 -12.46 -9.98
N TYR A 159 0.37 -13.10 -11.14
CA TYR A 159 -0.23 -12.63 -12.39
C TYR A 159 -1.75 -12.41 -12.26
N LYS A 160 -2.45 -13.40 -11.70
CA LYS A 160 -3.90 -13.34 -11.51
C LYS A 160 -4.32 -12.19 -10.58
N ASN A 161 -3.62 -12.02 -9.47
CA ASN A 161 -3.95 -10.99 -8.47
C ASN A 161 -3.55 -9.59 -8.93
N LEU A 162 -2.39 -9.43 -9.58
CA LEU A 162 -1.97 -8.17 -10.21
C LEU A 162 -2.98 -7.71 -11.24
N LYS A 163 -3.39 -8.61 -12.16
CA LYS A 163 -4.41 -8.29 -13.16
C LYS A 163 -5.74 -7.88 -12.51
N LYS A 164 -6.21 -8.66 -11.52
CA LYS A 164 -7.44 -8.34 -10.77
C LYS A 164 -7.34 -6.99 -10.05
N CYS A 165 -6.21 -6.70 -9.43
CA CYS A 165 -5.94 -5.45 -8.73
C CYS A 165 -6.00 -4.26 -9.72
N ALA A 166 -5.26 -4.36 -10.84
CA ALA A 166 -5.27 -3.36 -11.90
C ALA A 166 -6.67 -3.13 -12.48
N ASP A 167 -7.43 -4.20 -12.74
CA ASP A 167 -8.80 -4.11 -13.24
C ASP A 167 -9.73 -3.41 -12.25
N ARG A 168 -9.63 -3.72 -10.95
CA ARG A 168 -10.42 -3.05 -9.89
C ARG A 168 -10.07 -1.57 -9.77
N LEU A 169 -8.78 -1.22 -9.80
CA LEU A 169 -8.31 0.17 -9.75
C LEU A 169 -8.76 0.95 -10.99
N TRP A 170 -8.66 0.34 -12.16
CA TRP A 170 -9.14 0.92 -13.41
C TRP A 170 -10.61 1.29 -13.36
N LEU A 171 -11.46 0.38 -12.88
CA LEU A 171 -12.90 0.63 -12.77
C LEU A 171 -13.21 1.78 -11.80
N LYS A 172 -12.38 2.00 -10.77
CA LYS A 172 -12.54 3.09 -9.80
C LYS A 172 -12.07 4.44 -10.34
N PHE A 173 -10.93 4.46 -11.02
CA PHE A 173 -10.20 5.69 -11.39
C PHE A 173 -10.23 6.04 -12.88
N ASN A 174 -10.79 5.19 -13.73
CA ASN A 174 -11.21 5.55 -15.09
C ASN A 174 -12.65 5.11 -15.37
N PRO A 175 -13.64 5.63 -14.62
CA PRO A 175 -15.00 5.21 -14.84
C PRO A 175 -15.62 5.96 -16.03
N ILE A 176 -16.35 5.23 -16.88
CA ILE A 176 -17.29 5.83 -17.84
C ILE A 176 -18.53 6.40 -17.10
N ASN A 177 -18.88 5.87 -15.91
CA ASN A 177 -20.10 6.22 -15.15
C ASN A 177 -19.93 6.41 -13.61
N GLY A 178 -18.75 6.83 -13.15
CA GLY A 178 -18.44 7.27 -11.77
C GLY A 178 -18.48 6.24 -10.63
N ALA A 179 -17.35 6.04 -9.92
CA ALA A 179 -17.35 5.43 -8.58
C ALA A 179 -16.52 6.21 -7.55
N VAL A 180 -15.41 6.86 -7.94
CA VAL A 180 -14.60 7.69 -7.03
C VAL A 180 -14.19 9.01 -7.68
N LEU A 181 -13.28 8.99 -8.66
CA LEU A 181 -12.78 10.16 -9.37
C LEU A 181 -12.05 9.70 -10.64
N LYS A 182 -12.30 10.31 -11.80
CA LYS A 182 -11.53 10.02 -13.01
C LYS A 182 -10.14 10.67 -12.91
N ILE A 183 -9.10 9.88 -13.13
CA ILE A 183 -7.72 10.35 -13.32
C ILE A 183 -7.48 10.44 -14.83
N PRO A 184 -7.33 11.64 -15.42
CA PRO A 184 -7.11 11.78 -16.86
C PRO A 184 -5.78 11.14 -17.30
N GLY A 185 -5.80 10.41 -18.41
CA GLY A 185 -4.60 9.76 -18.94
C GLY A 185 -4.10 8.60 -18.08
N LEU A 186 -4.98 7.98 -17.28
CA LEU A 186 -4.61 6.92 -16.35
C LEU A 186 -3.87 5.78 -17.05
N LYS A 187 -2.71 5.41 -16.51
CA LYS A 187 -1.97 4.21 -16.88
C LYS A 187 -1.73 3.34 -15.65
N ILE A 188 -2.04 2.07 -15.74
CA ILE A 188 -1.76 1.07 -14.71
C ILE A 188 -0.78 0.05 -15.27
N MET A 189 0.35 -0.11 -14.61
CA MET A 189 1.39 -1.07 -14.99
C MET A 189 1.66 -2.00 -13.82
N THR A 190 1.82 -3.28 -14.09
CA THR A 190 2.07 -4.27 -13.05
C THR A 190 3.36 -5.03 -13.30
N TYR A 191 4.07 -5.34 -12.23
CA TYR A 191 5.39 -5.94 -12.28
C TYR A 191 5.49 -7.10 -11.29
N ILE A 192 6.29 -8.10 -11.67
CA ILE A 192 6.77 -9.15 -10.78
C ILE A 192 8.28 -9.01 -10.66
N LEU A 193 8.76 -8.84 -9.44
CA LEU A 193 10.18 -8.80 -9.10
C LEU A 193 10.67 -10.20 -8.71
N SER A 194 11.84 -10.62 -9.21
CA SER A 194 12.54 -11.78 -8.63
C SER A 194 12.98 -11.47 -7.19
N ILE A 195 13.20 -12.50 -6.36
CA ILE A 195 13.51 -12.25 -4.94
C ILE A 195 14.90 -11.65 -4.69
N ASP A 196 15.83 -11.88 -5.61
CA ASP A 196 17.13 -11.22 -5.67
C ASP A 196 17.06 -9.86 -6.41
N ALA A 197 15.87 -9.50 -6.91
CA ALA A 197 15.60 -8.37 -7.77
C ALA A 197 16.57 -8.22 -8.96
N SER A 198 17.13 -9.31 -9.46
CA SER A 198 17.89 -9.33 -10.72
C SER A 198 16.99 -9.04 -11.92
N LYS A 199 15.67 -9.30 -11.80
CA LYS A 199 14.69 -9.06 -12.85
C LYS A 199 13.42 -8.39 -12.30
N MET A 200 13.00 -7.31 -12.95
CA MET A 200 11.66 -6.74 -12.82
C MET A 200 10.90 -6.94 -14.13
N GLU A 201 9.93 -7.84 -14.13
CA GLU A 201 9.16 -8.18 -15.31
C GLU A 201 7.84 -7.43 -15.32
N ASN A 202 7.56 -6.67 -16.38
CA ASN A 202 6.23 -6.12 -16.61
C ASN A 202 5.29 -7.22 -17.12
N VAL A 203 4.18 -7.46 -16.43
CA VAL A 203 3.31 -8.62 -16.72
C VAL A 203 1.91 -8.24 -17.21
N TYR A 204 1.44 -7.05 -16.90
CA TYR A 204 0.14 -6.56 -17.35
C TYR A 204 0.09 -5.04 -17.31
N ASN A 205 -0.50 -4.44 -18.36
CA ASN A 205 -0.71 -3.00 -18.49
C ASN A 205 -2.15 -2.70 -18.84
N LYS A 206 -2.62 -1.52 -18.44
CA LYS A 206 -3.92 -0.96 -18.80
C LYS A 206 -3.80 0.56 -18.92
N SER A 207 -4.28 1.13 -20.01
CA SER A 207 -4.16 2.57 -20.29
C SER A 207 -5.38 3.07 -21.03
N GLU A 208 -5.62 4.39 -20.97
CA GLU A 208 -6.71 5.07 -21.71
C GLU A 208 -6.48 5.03 -23.22
#